data_AF-A0A3E2UDQ9-F1
#
_entry.id   AF-A0A3E2UDQ9-F1
#
_cell.length_a   1.000
_cell.length_b   1.000
_cell.length_c   1.000
_cell.angle_alpha   90.00
_cell.angle_beta   90.00
_cell.angle_gamma   90.00
#
_symmetry.space_group_name_H-M   'P 1'
#
loop_
_entity.id
_entity.type
_entity.pdbx_description
1 polymer ?
#
loop_
_entity_poly.entity_id
_entity_poly.type
_entity_poly.pdbx_seq_one_letter_code
_entity_poly.pdbx_strand_id
1 'polypeptide(L)'
;MICLIPAGGGTPFFFTPLPEQVEVKYGAKYQTFDTISRGTVKVPRGTDVTEVSWSGEFFGFPRRNETIVNRMFWTLPAAARSIIEEYVDNETVLTLIITDIWLNIDVTISSFHTTGYGAFGNLKYDISFAQKKPLEIYTTDELNTDSYVKKTNPRTDLAAASTGSGQSYTVSSGDSLWKIAQKQYGDGSKWKKIYDANKDAIEAAAKKHGKKSSDSGKWIYPGASLIIP
;
A
#
# COMPACT_ATOMS: atom_id res chain seq x y z
N MET A 1 32.64 -15.99 -13.37
CA MET A 1 31.70 -16.81 -14.20
C MET A 1 30.29 -16.28 -14.02
N ILE A 2 29.50 -16.18 -15.09
CA ILE A 2 28.08 -15.80 -15.06
C ILE A 2 27.27 -16.85 -15.80
N CYS A 3 26.25 -17.42 -15.14
CA CYS A 3 25.32 -18.35 -15.77
C CYS A 3 23.87 -18.17 -15.32
N LEU A 4 22.96 -18.66 -16.16
CA LEU A 4 21.52 -18.73 -15.93
C LEU A 4 21.11 -20.20 -15.91
N ILE A 5 20.40 -20.59 -14.87
CA ILE A 5 19.89 -21.96 -14.71
C ILE A 5 18.36 -21.90 -14.64
N PRO A 6 17.63 -22.54 -15.56
CA PRO A 6 16.17 -22.63 -15.45
C PRO A 6 15.75 -23.40 -14.19
N ALA A 7 14.84 -22.82 -13.40
CA ALA A 7 14.39 -23.40 -12.13
C ALA A 7 13.72 -24.79 -12.28
N GLY A 8 13.20 -25.12 -13.47
CA GLY A 8 12.58 -26.41 -13.79
C GLY A 8 13.55 -27.53 -14.17
N GLY A 9 14.87 -27.32 -14.08
CA GLY A 9 15.87 -28.31 -14.50
C GLY A 9 16.09 -28.28 -16.02
N GLY A 10 16.81 -27.25 -16.48
CA GLY A 10 17.21 -27.07 -17.89
C GLY A 10 18.73 -26.94 -18.05
N THR A 11 19.17 -26.85 -19.31
CA THR A 11 20.58 -26.65 -19.63
C THR A 11 21.03 -25.26 -19.15
N PRO A 12 22.11 -25.16 -18.35
CA PRO A 12 22.63 -23.88 -17.92
C PRO A 12 23.16 -23.08 -19.12
N PHE A 13 22.77 -21.82 -19.21
CA PHE A 13 23.31 -20.90 -20.20
C PHE A 13 24.45 -20.09 -19.56
N PHE A 14 25.60 -20.03 -20.22
CA PHE A 14 26.78 -19.33 -19.73
C PHE A 14 27.07 -18.12 -20.59
N PHE A 15 27.38 -16.99 -19.95
CA PHE A 15 27.80 -15.80 -20.68
C PHE A 15 29.30 -15.87 -20.97
N THR A 16 29.65 -15.81 -22.26
CA THR A 16 31.04 -15.73 -22.70
C THR A 16 31.16 -14.88 -23.97
N PRO A 17 32.05 -13.86 -23.98
CA PRO A 17 32.86 -13.36 -22.86
C PRO A 17 32.02 -12.79 -21.70
N LEU A 18 32.66 -12.67 -20.54
CA LEU A 18 32.05 -12.02 -19.37
C LEU A 18 31.91 -10.50 -19.63
N PRO A 19 30.86 -9.85 -19.12
CA PRO A 19 30.72 -8.40 -19.22
C PRO A 19 31.81 -7.68 -18.44
N GLU A 20 32.13 -6.45 -18.87
CA GLU A 20 33.15 -5.64 -18.20
C GLU A 20 32.69 -5.17 -16.81
N GLN A 21 31.39 -4.91 -16.65
CA GLN A 21 30.79 -4.42 -15.42
C GLN A 21 29.42 -5.05 -15.23
N VAL A 22 29.06 -5.35 -13.98
CA VAL A 22 27.73 -5.80 -13.59
C VAL A 22 27.18 -4.79 -12.58
N GLU A 23 26.03 -4.23 -12.88
CA GLU A 23 25.32 -3.31 -11.98
C GLU A 23 24.24 -4.08 -11.22
N VAL A 24 24.24 -3.96 -9.89
CA VAL A 24 23.21 -4.53 -9.02
C VAL A 24 22.59 -3.41 -8.20
N LYS A 25 21.29 -3.17 -8.39
CA LYS A 25 20.52 -2.15 -7.67
C LYS A 25 19.67 -2.80 -6.59
N TYR A 26 19.93 -2.42 -5.35
CA TYR A 26 19.09 -2.76 -4.20
C TYR A 26 18.21 -1.56 -3.85
N GLY A 27 16.90 -1.72 -3.96
CA GLY A 27 15.94 -0.70 -3.56
C GLY A 27 15.21 -1.08 -2.27
N ALA A 28 14.83 -0.06 -1.50
CA ALA A 28 13.88 -0.19 -0.40
C ALA A 28 12.71 0.75 -0.65
N LYS A 29 11.49 0.28 -0.37
CA LYS A 29 10.28 1.10 -0.45
C LYS A 29 10.10 1.87 0.85
N TYR A 30 9.98 3.18 0.73
CA TYR A 30 9.75 4.09 1.85
C TYR A 30 8.32 4.64 1.79
N GLN A 31 7.62 4.61 2.92
CA GLN A 31 6.42 5.38 3.13
C GLN A 31 6.81 6.75 3.67
N THR A 32 6.37 7.79 2.96
CA THR A 32 6.70 9.18 3.29
C THR A 32 5.55 9.81 4.06
N PHE A 33 5.86 10.44 5.19
CA PHE A 33 4.91 11.19 6.03
C PHE A 33 5.36 12.64 6.15
N ASP A 34 4.58 13.57 5.60
CA ASP A 34 4.82 14.99 5.78
C ASP A 34 4.18 15.49 7.07
N THR A 35 5.01 15.94 8.00
CA THR A 35 4.56 16.46 9.30
C THR A 35 4.79 17.96 9.36
N ILE A 36 3.72 18.73 9.63
CA ILE A 36 3.72 20.20 9.65
C ILE A 36 4.85 20.78 10.54
N SER A 37 5.19 20.10 11.64
CA SER A 37 6.21 20.57 12.59
C SER A 37 7.59 19.91 12.45
N ARG A 38 7.72 18.82 11.68
CA ARG A 38 8.95 18.00 11.62
C ARG A 38 9.47 17.77 10.21
N GLY A 39 8.82 18.32 9.18
CA GLY A 39 9.17 18.07 7.79
C GLY A 39 8.80 16.65 7.35
N THR A 40 9.49 16.18 6.31
CA THR A 40 9.23 14.89 5.65
C THR A 40 9.95 13.74 6.35
N VAL A 41 9.20 12.78 6.90
CA VAL A 41 9.72 11.56 7.52
C VAL A 41 9.55 10.37 6.56
N LYS A 42 10.64 9.73 6.15
CA LYS A 42 10.62 8.52 5.31
C LYS A 42 10.81 7.28 6.18
N VAL A 43 9.83 6.38 6.20
CA VAL A 43 9.84 5.14 6.97
C VAL A 43 9.95 3.95 6.02
N PRO A 44 10.96 3.06 6.14
CA PRO A 44 11.05 1.87 5.28
C PRO A 44 9.89 0.91 5.58
N ARG A 45 9.11 0.55 4.55
CA ARG A 45 7.94 -0.33 4.66
C ARG A 45 8.05 -1.62 3.85
N GLY A 46 9.08 -1.77 3.03
CA GLY A 46 9.32 -2.99 2.27
C GLY A 46 10.61 -2.90 1.47
N THR A 47 10.99 -4.00 0.82
CA THR A 47 12.13 -4.06 -0.10
C THR A 47 11.63 -3.93 -1.53
N ASP A 48 12.27 -3.07 -2.32
CA ASP A 48 11.98 -3.00 -3.74
C ASP A 48 12.58 -4.21 -4.47
N VAL A 49 12.17 -4.44 -5.71
CA VAL A 49 12.73 -5.53 -6.52
C VAL A 49 14.21 -5.26 -6.76
N THR A 50 15.07 -6.23 -6.46
CA THR A 50 16.49 -6.13 -6.81
C THR A 50 16.62 -6.24 -8.33
N GLU A 51 17.26 -5.26 -8.93
CA GLU A 51 17.50 -5.22 -10.38
C GLU A 51 18.98 -5.50 -10.65
N VAL A 52 19.26 -6.32 -11.65
CA VAL A 52 20.62 -6.61 -12.10
C VAL A 52 20.70 -6.29 -13.57
N SER A 53 21.71 -5.54 -13.99
CA SER A 53 21.89 -5.18 -15.39
C SER A 53 23.36 -5.18 -15.78
N TRP A 54 23.63 -5.55 -17.03
CA TRP A 54 24.95 -5.39 -17.61
C TRP A 54 24.88 -5.32 -19.12
N SER A 55 25.98 -4.84 -19.70
CA SER A 55 26.21 -4.82 -21.13
C SER A 55 27.38 -5.73 -21.45
N GLY A 56 27.27 -6.45 -22.56
CA GLY A 56 28.30 -7.36 -23.01
C GLY A 56 28.28 -7.58 -24.52
N GLU A 57 29.10 -8.52 -24.96
CA GLU A 57 29.18 -8.90 -26.36
C GLU A 57 29.28 -10.40 -26.50
N PHE A 58 28.63 -10.95 -27.52
CA PHE A 58 28.79 -12.30 -27.99
C PHE A 58 29.65 -12.29 -29.24
N PHE A 59 30.74 -13.05 -29.19
CA PHE A 59 31.64 -13.19 -30.32
C PHE A 59 31.17 -14.25 -31.31
N GLY A 60 31.16 -13.85 -32.59
CA GLY A 60 30.90 -14.76 -33.69
C GLY A 60 32.01 -15.80 -33.84
N PHE A 61 31.74 -16.80 -34.68
CA PHE A 61 32.65 -17.94 -34.89
C PHE A 61 34.12 -17.55 -35.16
N PRO A 62 34.45 -16.49 -35.92
CA PRO A 62 35.84 -16.10 -36.16
C PRO A 62 36.59 -15.66 -34.89
N ARG A 63 35.87 -15.10 -33.91
CA ARG A 63 36.43 -14.57 -32.65
C ARG A 63 36.22 -15.50 -31.45
N ARG A 64 35.79 -16.75 -31.68
CA ARG A 64 35.57 -17.75 -30.60
C ARG A 64 36.85 -18.17 -29.86
N ASN A 65 38.02 -17.93 -30.46
CA ASN A 65 39.31 -18.37 -29.94
C ASN A 65 40.07 -17.28 -29.17
N GLU A 66 39.46 -16.09 -29.01
CA GLU A 66 39.99 -15.00 -28.20
C GLU A 66 40.23 -15.45 -26.76
N THR A 67 41.28 -14.94 -26.11
CA THR A 67 41.69 -15.37 -24.75
C THR A 67 40.61 -15.13 -23.69
N ILE A 68 39.79 -14.10 -23.90
CA ILE A 68 38.70 -13.73 -23.00
C ILE A 68 37.45 -14.62 -23.17
N VAL A 69 37.40 -15.47 -24.20
CA VAL A 69 36.28 -16.38 -24.45
C VAL A 69 36.58 -17.75 -23.84
N ASN A 70 35.66 -18.22 -23.01
CA ASN A 70 35.71 -19.60 -22.57
C ASN A 70 35.14 -20.51 -23.67
N ARG A 71 36.04 -21.21 -24.36
CA ARG A 71 35.71 -22.09 -25.50
C ARG A 71 34.77 -23.24 -25.14
N MET A 72 34.80 -23.71 -23.89
CA MET A 72 33.98 -24.83 -23.42
C MET A 72 32.50 -24.45 -23.31
N PHE A 73 32.22 -23.16 -23.08
CA PHE A 73 30.87 -22.64 -22.89
C PHE A 73 30.45 -21.68 -24.01
N TRP A 74 31.24 -21.60 -25.08
CA TRP A 74 30.95 -20.72 -26.20
C TRP A 74 29.78 -21.24 -27.03
N THR A 75 28.83 -20.35 -27.29
CA THR A 75 27.66 -20.58 -28.13
C THR A 75 27.63 -19.58 -29.28
N LEU A 76 27.04 -19.96 -30.41
CA LEU A 76 26.84 -19.02 -31.50
C LEU A 76 25.97 -17.83 -31.04
N PRO A 77 26.29 -16.59 -31.43
CA PRO A 77 25.51 -15.41 -31.02
C PRO A 77 24.03 -15.49 -31.39
N ALA A 78 23.70 -16.10 -32.54
CA ALA A 78 22.31 -16.34 -32.95
C ALA A 78 21.57 -17.32 -32.02
N ALA A 79 22.25 -18.39 -31.57
CA ALA A 79 21.68 -19.34 -30.63
C ALA A 79 21.53 -18.74 -29.23
N ALA A 80 22.55 -17.99 -28.77
CA ALA A 80 22.49 -17.26 -27.50
C ALA A 80 21.29 -16.31 -27.46
N ARG A 81 21.10 -15.51 -28.52
CA ARG A 81 19.93 -14.64 -28.67
C ARG A 81 18.63 -15.41 -28.58
N SER A 82 18.50 -16.51 -29.34
CA SER A 82 17.28 -17.32 -29.35
C SER A 82 16.95 -17.93 -27.99
N ILE A 83 17.95 -18.42 -27.26
CA ILE A 83 17.76 -19.00 -25.91
C ILE A 83 17.28 -17.92 -24.94
N ILE A 84 17.90 -16.73 -24.98
CA ILE A 84 17.51 -15.62 -24.10
C ILE A 84 16.11 -15.12 -24.44
N GLU A 85 15.78 -14.97 -25.73
CA GLU A 85 14.43 -14.61 -26.17
C GLU A 85 13.40 -15.64 -25.72
N GLU A 86 13.69 -16.93 -25.83
CA GLU A 86 12.80 -17.98 -25.34
C GLU A 86 12.55 -17.87 -23.83
N TYR A 87 13.56 -17.50 -23.03
CA TYR A 87 13.35 -17.27 -21.60
C TYR A 87 12.49 -16.03 -21.30
N VAL A 88 12.61 -14.99 -22.12
CA VAL A 88 11.75 -13.79 -22.02
C VAL A 88 10.32 -14.14 -22.38
N ASP A 89 10.11 -14.82 -23.52
CA ASP A 89 8.79 -15.17 -24.05
C ASP A 89 8.04 -16.15 -23.13
N ASN A 90 8.75 -17.09 -22.53
CA ASN A 90 8.18 -18.07 -21.60
C ASN A 90 8.12 -17.57 -20.14
N GLU A 91 8.55 -16.33 -19.86
CA GLU A 91 8.67 -15.77 -18.50
C GLU A 91 9.39 -16.73 -17.52
N THR A 92 10.42 -17.42 -18.01
CA THR A 92 11.07 -18.50 -17.26
C THR A 92 11.77 -17.94 -16.03
N VAL A 93 11.56 -18.57 -14.87
CA VAL A 93 12.31 -18.24 -13.66
C VAL A 93 13.71 -18.86 -13.79
N LEU A 94 14.72 -17.99 -13.72
CA LEU A 94 16.12 -18.34 -13.89
C LEU A 94 16.87 -18.05 -12.60
N THR A 95 17.66 -18.99 -12.13
CA THR A 95 18.64 -18.73 -11.07
C THR A 95 19.88 -18.10 -11.72
N LEU A 96 20.13 -16.84 -11.40
CA LEU A 96 21.31 -16.09 -11.84
C LEU A 96 22.44 -16.29 -10.84
N ILE A 97 23.54 -16.84 -11.32
CA ILE A 97 24.75 -17.08 -10.53
C ILE A 97 25.90 -16.27 -11.11
N ILE A 98 26.47 -15.38 -10.29
CA ILE A 98 27.68 -14.62 -10.60
C ILE A 98 28.72 -14.92 -9.52
N THR A 99 29.71 -15.73 -9.87
CA THR A 99 30.70 -16.24 -8.91
C THR A 99 31.52 -15.14 -8.26
N ASP A 100 31.83 -14.09 -9.03
CA ASP A 100 32.84 -13.11 -8.65
C ASP A 100 32.28 -12.01 -7.73
N ILE A 101 30.94 -11.86 -7.70
CA ILE A 101 30.24 -10.92 -6.80
C ILE A 101 29.36 -11.64 -5.77
N TRP A 102 29.51 -12.97 -5.62
CA TRP A 102 28.72 -13.84 -4.74
C TRP A 102 27.20 -13.63 -4.86
N LEU A 103 26.72 -13.42 -6.08
CA LEU A 103 25.30 -13.26 -6.35
C LEU A 103 24.72 -14.60 -6.78
N ASN A 104 23.70 -15.06 -6.04
CA ASN A 104 22.90 -16.24 -6.38
C ASN A 104 21.43 -15.92 -6.04
N ILE A 105 20.66 -15.50 -7.04
CA ILE A 105 19.27 -15.07 -6.87
C ILE A 105 18.39 -15.58 -8.02
N ASP A 106 17.11 -15.81 -7.73
CA ASP A 106 16.11 -16.10 -8.74
C ASP A 106 15.62 -14.82 -9.39
N VAL A 107 15.69 -14.79 -10.71
CA VAL A 107 15.41 -13.62 -11.54
C VAL A 107 14.55 -14.01 -12.74
N THR A 108 13.88 -13.00 -13.27
CA THR A 108 13.27 -13.00 -14.60
C THR A 108 13.93 -11.93 -15.44
N ILE A 109 14.01 -12.14 -16.75
CA ILE A 109 14.61 -11.17 -17.67
C ILE A 109 13.59 -10.05 -17.89
N SER A 110 13.94 -8.81 -17.53
CA SER A 110 13.05 -7.65 -17.67
C SER A 110 13.21 -6.95 -19.02
N SER A 111 14.43 -6.91 -19.54
CA SER A 111 14.69 -6.41 -20.89
C SER A 111 15.92 -7.07 -21.48
N PHE A 112 15.86 -7.29 -22.80
CA PHE A 112 16.99 -7.79 -23.57
C PHE A 112 17.04 -7.06 -24.90
N HIS A 113 18.14 -6.36 -25.15
CA HIS A 113 18.39 -5.66 -26.39
C HIS A 113 19.67 -6.16 -27.02
N THR A 114 19.68 -6.30 -28.34
CA THR A 114 20.86 -6.77 -29.07
C THR A 114 21.14 -5.91 -30.29
N THR A 115 22.40 -5.54 -30.49
CA THR A 115 22.86 -4.81 -31.67
C THR A 115 23.94 -5.60 -32.39
N GLY A 116 23.70 -5.91 -33.67
CA GLY A 116 24.69 -6.54 -34.52
C GLY A 116 25.80 -5.56 -34.84
N TYR A 117 27.07 -5.97 -34.69
CA TYR A 117 28.19 -5.12 -35.06
C TYR A 117 29.32 -5.93 -35.71
N GLY A 118 30.01 -5.29 -36.65
CA GLY A 118 31.05 -5.93 -37.46
C GLY A 118 30.51 -7.00 -38.42
N ALA A 119 31.32 -7.38 -39.40
CA ALA A 119 30.93 -8.29 -40.47
C ALA A 119 31.10 -9.79 -40.12
N PHE A 120 31.27 -10.13 -38.83
CA PHE A 120 31.64 -11.48 -38.37
C PHE A 120 30.59 -12.15 -37.48
N GLY A 121 29.37 -11.61 -37.48
CA GLY A 121 28.28 -12.12 -36.65
C GLY A 121 28.48 -11.85 -35.17
N ASN A 122 29.17 -10.78 -34.79
CA ASN A 122 29.25 -10.37 -33.40
C ASN A 122 27.97 -9.61 -33.00
N LEU A 123 27.60 -9.76 -31.73
CA LEU A 123 26.38 -9.18 -31.20
C LEU A 123 26.71 -8.48 -29.89
N LYS A 124 26.49 -7.18 -29.79
CA LYS A 124 26.44 -6.49 -28.50
C LYS A 124 25.07 -6.70 -27.90
N TYR A 125 25.01 -6.81 -26.58
CA TYR A 125 23.76 -6.96 -25.88
C TYR A 125 23.74 -6.13 -24.60
N ASP A 126 22.53 -5.71 -24.25
CA ASP A 126 22.19 -5.07 -23.01
C ASP A 126 21.08 -5.89 -22.38
N ILE A 127 21.30 -6.38 -21.17
CA ILE A 127 20.38 -7.26 -20.49
C ILE A 127 20.08 -6.74 -19.09
N SER A 128 18.80 -6.77 -18.73
CA SER A 128 18.31 -6.41 -17.40
C SER A 128 17.47 -7.55 -16.84
N PHE A 129 17.62 -7.75 -15.53
CA PHE A 129 16.95 -8.77 -14.74
C PHE A 129 16.23 -8.10 -13.59
N ALA A 130 15.08 -8.66 -13.25
CA ALA A 130 14.31 -8.31 -12.07
C ALA A 130 14.23 -9.54 -11.16
N GLN A 131 14.51 -9.37 -9.87
CA GLN A 131 14.38 -10.44 -8.89
C GLN A 131 12.94 -10.95 -8.84
N LYS A 132 12.75 -12.26 -9.00
CA LYS A 132 11.45 -12.88 -8.83
C LYS A 132 11.15 -12.94 -7.34
N LYS A 133 10.29 -12.05 -6.85
CA LYS A 133 9.70 -12.18 -5.52
C LYS A 133 8.38 -12.93 -5.63
N PRO A 134 8.16 -14.01 -4.85
CA PRO A 134 6.86 -14.63 -4.80
C PRO A 134 5.83 -13.60 -4.33
N LEU A 135 4.70 -13.54 -5.03
CA LEU A 135 3.55 -12.75 -4.60
C LEU A 135 2.92 -13.49 -3.41
N GLU A 136 3.37 -13.20 -2.21
CA GLU A 136 2.65 -13.58 -0.99
C GLU A 136 1.48 -12.60 -0.83
N ILE A 137 0.32 -12.96 -1.39
CA ILE A 137 -0.93 -12.23 -1.18
C ILE A 137 -1.37 -12.56 0.25
N TYR A 138 -0.94 -11.73 1.20
CA TYR A 138 -1.50 -11.76 2.52
C TYR A 138 -2.86 -11.07 2.50
N THR A 139 -3.91 -11.78 2.92
CA THR A 139 -5.22 -11.17 3.17
C THR A 139 -5.14 -10.17 4.31
N THR A 140 -6.03 -9.18 4.34
CA THR A 140 -6.08 -8.14 5.40
C THR A 140 -6.18 -8.73 6.81
N ASP A 141 -6.77 -9.92 6.93
CA ASP A 141 -6.87 -10.69 8.18
C ASP A 141 -5.51 -11.16 8.72
N GLU A 142 -4.53 -11.44 7.86
CA GLU A 142 -3.21 -11.96 8.26
C GLU A 142 -2.19 -10.85 8.51
N LEU A 143 -2.31 -9.71 7.80
CA LEU A 143 -1.42 -8.55 7.97
C LEU A 143 -1.77 -7.68 9.18
N ASN A 144 -2.81 -8.00 9.95
CA ASN A 144 -3.27 -7.24 11.12
C ASN A 144 -3.30 -5.72 10.86
N THR A 145 -3.67 -5.32 9.64
CA THR A 145 -3.65 -3.90 9.24
C THR A 145 -4.81 -3.14 9.90
N ASP A 146 -5.81 -3.85 10.42
CA ASP A 146 -6.89 -3.31 11.25
C ASP A 146 -6.39 -2.69 12.57
N SER A 147 -5.20 -3.06 13.05
CA SER A 147 -4.61 -2.44 14.23
C SER A 147 -3.88 -1.12 13.94
N TYR A 148 -3.63 -0.80 12.66
CA TYR A 148 -3.00 0.46 12.22
C TYR A 148 -3.96 1.45 11.54
N VAL A 149 -5.22 1.06 11.33
CA VAL A 149 -6.30 2.04 11.24
C VAL A 149 -6.51 2.53 12.67
N LYS A 150 -5.79 3.59 13.06
CA LYS A 150 -6.30 4.47 14.12
C LYS A 150 -7.77 4.68 13.78
N LYS A 151 -8.66 4.29 14.69
CA LYS A 151 -10.05 4.75 14.75
C LYS A 151 -10.03 6.27 14.66
N THR A 152 -9.99 6.80 13.45
CA THR A 152 -10.45 8.14 13.18
C THR A 152 -11.95 7.99 13.16
N ASN A 153 -12.59 8.47 14.22
CA ASN A 153 -14.01 8.76 14.14
C ASN A 153 -14.23 9.53 12.83
N PRO A 154 -15.13 9.08 11.94
CA PRO A 154 -15.40 9.83 10.74
C PRO A 154 -15.72 11.25 11.16
N ARG A 155 -14.95 12.21 10.62
CA ARG A 155 -15.35 13.61 10.67
C ARG A 155 -16.61 13.65 9.83
N THR A 156 -17.76 13.68 10.50
CA THR A 156 -19.03 14.02 9.88
C THR A 156 -18.84 15.38 9.21
N ASP A 157 -18.74 15.29 7.91
CA ASP A 157 -18.93 16.31 6.91
C ASP A 157 -19.92 17.39 7.37
N LEU A 158 -19.36 18.57 7.61
CA LEU A 158 -20.07 19.84 7.75
C LEU A 158 -20.63 20.25 6.38
N ALA A 159 -21.65 19.55 5.87
CA ALA A 159 -22.40 19.99 4.69
C ALA A 159 -23.75 19.27 4.51
N ALA A 160 -24.65 19.33 5.51
CA ALA A 160 -26.11 19.42 5.33
C ALA A 160 -26.85 19.10 6.64
N ALA A 161 -27.02 20.09 7.51
CA ALA A 161 -28.14 20.18 8.47
C ALA A 161 -28.04 21.49 9.26
N SER A 162 -28.35 22.60 8.61
CA SER A 162 -28.72 23.82 9.31
C SER A 162 -30.13 23.65 9.89
N THR A 163 -30.27 23.01 11.06
CA THR A 163 -31.34 23.31 12.04
C THR A 163 -30.98 22.77 13.44
N GLY A 164 -30.69 23.68 14.39
CA GLY A 164 -30.73 23.39 15.82
C GLY A 164 -29.45 22.83 16.46
N SER A 165 -28.47 23.70 16.70
CA SER A 165 -27.39 23.46 17.67
C SER A 165 -28.00 23.33 19.07
N GLY A 166 -28.40 22.13 19.48
CA GLY A 166 -28.83 21.87 20.84
C GLY A 166 -28.20 20.60 21.40
N GLN A 167 -27.66 20.69 22.62
CA GLN A 167 -27.14 19.54 23.36
C GLN A 167 -28.30 18.60 23.71
N SER A 168 -28.20 17.31 23.38
CA SER A 168 -29.19 16.31 23.78
C SER A 168 -29.01 15.96 25.27
N TYR A 169 -30.06 16.14 26.08
CA TYR A 169 -30.09 15.81 27.50
C TYR A 169 -31.14 14.73 27.79
N THR A 170 -30.74 13.69 28.51
CA THR A 170 -31.66 12.63 28.95
C THR A 170 -32.16 12.95 30.36
N VAL A 171 -33.48 13.07 30.51
CA VAL A 171 -34.12 13.37 31.80
C VAL A 171 -33.87 12.23 32.79
N SER A 172 -33.36 12.56 33.97
CA SER A 172 -33.19 11.62 35.07
C SER A 172 -34.35 11.72 36.06
N SER A 173 -34.54 10.69 36.89
CA SER A 173 -35.60 10.70 37.90
C SER A 173 -35.41 11.85 38.90
N GLY A 174 -36.42 12.70 39.08
CA GLY A 174 -36.38 13.87 39.96
C GLY A 174 -35.91 15.19 39.32
N ASP A 175 -35.62 15.18 38.01
CA ASP A 175 -35.34 16.37 37.22
C ASP A 175 -36.61 17.20 36.95
N SER A 176 -36.40 18.51 36.81
CA SER A 176 -37.41 19.44 36.28
C SER A 176 -36.77 20.32 35.21
N LEU A 177 -37.56 20.84 34.26
CA LEU A 177 -37.02 21.71 33.20
C LEU A 177 -36.25 22.90 33.77
N TRP A 178 -36.67 23.40 34.93
CA TRP A 178 -35.97 24.47 35.66
C TRP A 178 -34.60 24.03 36.16
N LYS A 179 -34.49 22.84 36.80
CA LYS A 179 -33.19 22.30 37.25
C LYS A 179 -32.25 22.01 36.08
N ILE A 180 -32.80 21.51 34.97
CA ILE A 180 -32.04 21.23 33.75
C ILE A 180 -31.51 22.56 33.16
N ALA A 181 -32.35 23.58 33.04
CA ALA A 181 -31.94 24.91 32.57
C ALA A 181 -30.89 25.55 33.49
N GLN A 182 -31.03 25.42 34.82
CA GLN A 182 -30.04 25.91 35.78
C GLN A 182 -28.69 25.20 35.62
N LYS A 183 -28.69 23.89 35.37
CA LYS A 183 -27.46 23.08 35.19
C LYS A 183 -26.77 23.37 33.87
N GLN A 184 -27.53 23.67 32.81
CA GLN A 184 -27.02 23.77 31.44
C GLN A 184 -26.73 25.21 31.02
N TYR A 185 -27.59 26.16 31.39
CA TYR A 185 -27.41 27.58 31.08
C TYR A 185 -26.95 28.43 32.27
N GLY A 186 -26.82 27.84 33.46
CA GLY A 186 -26.58 28.59 34.71
C GLY A 186 -27.78 29.43 35.18
N ASP A 187 -28.91 29.34 34.47
CA ASP A 187 -30.10 30.18 34.70
C ASP A 187 -31.38 29.36 34.48
N GLY A 188 -32.02 28.99 35.58
CA GLY A 188 -33.24 28.20 35.60
C GLY A 188 -34.42 28.90 34.92
N SER A 189 -34.42 30.24 34.79
CA SER A 189 -35.50 30.99 34.13
C SER A 189 -35.60 30.69 32.62
N LYS A 190 -34.54 30.13 32.02
CA LYS A 190 -34.47 29.74 30.61
C LYS A 190 -35.16 28.40 30.29
N TRP A 191 -35.85 27.79 31.27
CA TRP A 191 -36.61 26.55 31.09
C TRP A 191 -37.62 26.60 29.94
N LYS A 192 -38.21 27.78 29.67
CA LYS A 192 -39.15 27.97 28.56
C LYS A 192 -38.53 27.66 27.20
N LYS A 193 -37.25 27.98 27.00
CA LYS A 193 -36.54 27.69 25.73
C LYS A 193 -36.42 26.18 25.49
N ILE A 194 -36.15 25.42 26.56
CA ILE A 194 -36.08 23.95 26.49
C ILE A 194 -37.48 23.38 26.22
N TYR A 195 -38.51 23.93 26.87
CA TYR A 195 -39.90 23.52 26.63
C TYR A 195 -40.32 23.78 25.18
N ASP A 196 -40.11 24.98 24.67
CA ASP A 196 -40.52 25.36 23.31
C ASP A 196 -39.80 24.51 22.25
N ALA A 197 -38.51 24.18 22.47
CA ALA A 197 -37.75 23.31 21.58
C ALA A 197 -38.20 21.84 21.60
N ASN A 198 -38.88 21.39 22.66
CA ASN A 198 -39.26 19.97 22.85
C ASN A 198 -40.75 19.77 23.14
N LYS A 199 -41.58 20.76 22.80
CA LYS A 199 -42.99 20.83 23.19
C LYS A 199 -43.75 19.56 22.82
N ASP A 200 -43.56 19.09 21.59
CA ASP A 200 -44.26 17.91 21.08
C ASP A 200 -43.82 16.62 21.80
N ALA A 201 -42.52 16.48 22.08
CA ALA A 201 -41.96 15.33 22.79
C ALA A 201 -42.42 15.26 24.25
N ILE A 202 -42.45 16.41 24.94
CA ILE A 202 -42.87 16.51 26.33
C ILE A 202 -44.38 16.26 26.46
N GLU A 203 -45.21 16.81 25.57
CA GLU A 203 -46.64 16.56 25.55
C GLU A 203 -46.98 15.10 25.20
N ALA A 204 -46.26 14.49 24.26
CA ALA A 204 -46.42 13.08 23.92
C ALA A 204 -46.06 12.16 25.10
N ALA A 205 -44.97 12.45 25.81
CA ALA A 205 -44.58 11.71 27.02
C ALA A 205 -45.64 11.84 28.11
N ALA A 206 -46.18 13.04 28.34
CA ALA A 206 -47.24 13.24 29.33
C ALA A 206 -48.52 12.46 29.02
N LYS A 207 -48.95 12.44 27.75
CA LYS A 207 -50.10 11.63 27.31
C LYS A 207 -49.86 10.14 27.47
N LYS A 208 -48.66 9.65 27.15
CA LYS A 208 -48.28 8.23 27.33
C LYS A 208 -48.35 7.79 28.79
N HIS A 209 -48.10 8.70 29.72
CA HIS A 209 -48.20 8.48 31.16
C HIS A 209 -49.56 8.87 31.76
N GLY A 210 -50.61 8.98 30.94
CA GLY A 210 -52.00 9.13 31.39
C GLY A 210 -52.40 10.56 31.80
N LYS A 211 -51.61 11.59 31.46
CA LYS A 211 -51.96 13.00 31.71
C LYS A 211 -52.58 13.62 30.45
N LYS A 212 -53.50 14.58 30.64
CA LYS A 212 -54.12 15.32 29.53
C LYS A 212 -53.15 16.27 28.80
N SER A 213 -52.15 16.79 29.52
CA SER A 213 -51.06 17.65 29.02
C SER A 213 -49.89 17.63 30.00
N SER A 214 -48.71 18.08 29.56
CA SER A 214 -47.51 18.25 30.39
C SER A 214 -47.55 19.45 31.36
N ASP A 215 -48.64 20.24 31.37
CA ASP A 215 -48.79 21.46 32.18
C ASP A 215 -47.62 22.43 31.94
N SER A 216 -47.42 22.77 30.66
CA SER A 216 -46.32 23.63 30.17
C SER A 216 -44.92 23.12 30.56
N GLY A 217 -44.71 21.80 30.56
CA GLY A 217 -43.42 21.20 30.88
C GLY A 217 -43.16 20.96 32.37
N LYS A 218 -44.19 21.06 33.22
CA LYS A 218 -44.13 20.63 34.63
C LYS A 218 -43.90 19.12 34.76
N TRP A 219 -44.46 18.34 33.83
CA TRP A 219 -44.33 16.88 33.82
C TRP A 219 -43.32 16.44 32.76
N ILE A 220 -42.11 16.11 33.20
CA ILE A 220 -41.11 15.41 32.40
C ILE A 220 -40.85 14.04 33.02
N TYR A 221 -40.63 13.03 32.17
CA TYR A 221 -40.48 11.64 32.60
C TYR A 221 -39.04 11.16 32.41
N PRO A 222 -38.54 10.33 33.34
CA PRO A 222 -37.19 9.79 33.23
C PRO A 222 -37.03 8.98 31.94
N GLY A 223 -35.91 9.17 31.26
CA GLY A 223 -35.62 8.53 29.97
C GLY A 223 -36.11 9.30 28.75
N ALA A 224 -36.79 10.44 28.91
CA ALA A 224 -37.10 11.34 27.81
C ALA A 224 -35.84 12.10 27.34
N SER A 225 -35.55 12.09 26.04
CA SER A 225 -34.48 12.87 25.44
C SER A 225 -34.99 14.26 25.04
N LEU A 226 -34.36 15.30 25.55
CA LEU A 226 -34.66 16.71 25.28
C LEU A 226 -33.49 17.37 24.54
N ILE A 227 -33.79 18.27 23.62
CA ILE A 227 -32.83 19.11 22.91
C ILE A 227 -32.69 20.43 23.67
N ILE A 228 -31.48 20.77 24.11
CA ILE A 228 -31.18 22.01 24.84
C ILE A 228 -30.52 22.99 23.87
N PRO A 229 -31.26 23.97 23.31
CA PRO A 229 -30.77 24.89 22.27
C PRO A 229 -29.70 25.91 22.72
#